data_AF-A0A838MM44-F1
#
_entry.id   AF-A0A838MM44-F1
#
_cell.length_a   1.000
_cell.length_b   1.000
_cell.length_c   1.000
_cell.angle_alpha   90.00
_cell.angle_beta   90.00
_cell.angle_gamma   90.00
#
_symmetry.space_group_name_H-M   'P 1'
#
loop_
_entity.id
_entity.type
_entity.pdbx_description
1 polymer ?
#
loop_
_entity_poly.entity_id
_entity_poly.type
_entity_poly.pdbx_seq_one_letter_code
_entity_poly.pdbx_strand_id
1 'polypeptide(L)' 'MKSTFDLMRVWAALTGLALAAWFFVQYYAGGPVSDTLPMLIAGIGGFELVLYGQDLWLMRRRHNG' A
#
# COMPACT_ATOMS: atom_id res chain seq x y z
N MET A 1 18.69 -0.95 13.15
CA MET A 1 17.36 -0.90 13.79
C MET A 1 16.37 -0.51 12.71
N LYS A 2 15.38 -1.34 12.35
CA LYS A 2 14.31 -0.87 11.45
C LYS A 2 13.55 0.23 12.19
N SER A 3 13.27 1.35 11.52
CA SER A 3 12.52 2.44 12.15
C SER A 3 11.10 1.95 12.48
N THR A 4 10.50 2.43 13.59
CA THR A 4 9.07 2.21 13.88
C THR A 4 8.19 2.59 12.69
N PHE A 5 8.62 3.61 11.93
CA PHE A 5 7.98 4.04 10.69
C PHE A 5 8.03 2.98 9.58
N ASP A 6 9.17 2.32 9.37
CA ASP A 6 9.30 1.26 8.35
C ASP A 6 8.40 0.07 8.69
N LEU A 7 8.33 -0.30 9.97
CA LEU A 7 7.46 -1.38 10.41
C LEU A 7 5.98 -1.03 10.17
N MET A 8 5.58 0.20 10.46
CA MET A 8 4.23 0.69 10.17
C MET A 8 3.92 0.64 8.66
N ARG A 9 4.86 1.03 7.79
CA ARG A 9 4.68 0.92 6.32
C ARG A 9 4.44 -0.52 5.90
N VAL A 10 5.25 -1.46 6.39
CA VAL A 10 5.09 -2.89 6.10
C VAL A 10 3.70 -3.40 6.53
N TRP A 11 3.22 -3.00 7.70
CA TRP A 11 1.87 -3.37 8.14
C TRP A 11 0.77 -2.75 7.29
N ALA A 12 0.94 -1.50 6.85
CA ALA A 12 0.02 -0.86 5.93
C ALA A 12 -0.03 -1.60 4.59
N ALA A 13 1.12 -1.94 4.01
CA ALA A 13 1.23 -2.72 2.77
C ALA A 13 0.53 -4.08 2.88
N LEU A 14 0.80 -4.82 3.96
CA LEU A 14 0.17 -6.12 4.23
C LEU A 14 -1.34 -6.00 4.36
N THR A 15 -1.82 -4.94 5.01
CA THR A 15 -3.26 -4.66 5.13
C THR A 15 -3.88 -4.36 3.77
N GLY A 16 -3.23 -3.54 2.94
CA GLY A 16 -3.68 -3.26 1.57
C GLY A 16 -3.78 -4.52 0.72
N LEU A 17 -2.79 -5.42 0.81
CA LEU A 17 -2.80 -6.71 0.12
C LEU A 17 -3.92 -7.63 0.61
N ALA A 18 -4.16 -7.69 1.92
CA ALA A 18 -5.25 -8.47 2.49
C ALA A 18 -6.63 -7.96 2.03
N LEU A 19 -6.82 -6.63 2.00
CA LEU A 19 -8.05 -6.00 1.51
C LEU A 19 -8.24 -6.25 0.02
N ALA A 20 -7.17 -6.19 -0.78
CA ALA A 20 -7.22 -6.51 -2.21
C ALA A 20 -7.62 -7.97 -2.44
N ALA A 21 -7.01 -8.92 -1.73
CA ALA A 21 -7.38 -10.32 -1.79
C ALA A 21 -8.85 -10.52 -1.43
N TRP A 22 -9.33 -9.87 -0.36
CA TRP A 22 -10.72 -9.94 0.06
C TRP A 22 -11.69 -9.37 -0.99
N PHE A 23 -11.36 -8.24 -1.61
CA PHE A 23 -12.14 -7.69 -2.72
C PHE A 23 -12.28 -8.68 -3.87
N PHE A 24 -11.17 -9.32 -4.29
CA PHE A 24 -11.21 -10.30 -5.37
C PHE A 24 -12.00 -11.56 -4.99
N VAL A 25 -11.95 -12.00 -3.72
CA VAL A 25 -12.79 -13.10 -3.23
C VAL A 25 -14.28 -12.75 -3.33
N GLN A 26 -14.69 -11.56 -2.88
CA GLN A 26 -16.08 -11.12 -2.99
C GLN A 26 -16.54 -11.03 -4.45
N TYR A 27 -15.69 -10.44 -5.30
CA TYR A 27 -15.96 -10.29 -6.73
C TYR A 27 -16.12 -11.65 -7.43
N TYR A 28 -15.23 -12.61 -7.17
CA TYR A 28 -15.28 -13.93 -7.81
C TYR A 28 -16.42 -14.81 -7.26
N ALA A 29 -16.79 -14.64 -5.99
CA ALA A 29 -17.91 -15.36 -5.38
C ALA A 29 -19.30 -14.82 -5.81
N GLY A 30 -19.36 -13.75 -6.62
CA GLY A 30 -20.61 -13.10 -7.02
C GLY A 30 -21.37 -12.45 -5.86
N GLY A 31 -20.67 -12.15 -4.76
CA GLY A 31 -21.23 -11.51 -3.58
C GLY A 31 -21.41 -10.00 -3.76
N PRO A 32 -22.15 -9.34 -2.85
CA PRO A 32 -22.21 -7.89 -2.82
C PRO A 32 -20.81 -7.33 -2.53
N VAL A 33 -20.24 -6.63 -3.51
CA VAL A 33 -18.92 -6.01 -3.39
C VAL A 33 -19.09 -4.68 -2.67
N SER A 34 -18.35 -4.48 -1.57
CA SER A 34 -18.37 -3.20 -0.85
C SER A 34 -17.60 -2.12 -1.59
N ASP A 35 -18.23 -0.98 -1.88
CA ASP A 35 -17.60 0.21 -2.49
C ASP A 35 -16.45 0.78 -1.64
N THR A 36 -16.46 0.50 -0.34
CA THR A 36 -15.43 0.92 0.59
C THR A 36 -14.10 0.18 0.36
N LEU A 37 -14.13 -1.07 -0.11
CA LEU A 37 -12.93 -1.88 -0.29
C LEU A 37 -11.98 -1.29 -1.35
N PRO A 38 -12.41 -0.98 -2.60
CA PRO A 38 -11.57 -0.31 -3.59
C PRO A 38 -10.97 0.99 -3.09
N MET A 39 -11.74 1.80 -2.36
CA MET A 39 -11.29 3.07 -1.81
C MET A 39 -10.14 2.87 -0.81
N LEU A 40 -10.27 1.91 0.11
CA LEU A 40 -9.21 1.60 1.09
C LEU A 40 -7.96 1.05 0.40
N ILE A 41 -8.13 0.16 -0.58
CA ILE A 41 -7.01 -0.39 -1.37
C ILE A 41 -6.27 0.73 -2.09
N ALA A 42 -7.00 1.61 -2.78
CA ALA A 42 -6.41 2.75 -3.51
C ALA A 42 -5.74 3.75 -2.56
N GLY A 43 -6.34 4.03 -1.40
CA GLY A 43 -5.77 4.91 -0.38
C GLY A 43 -4.44 4.40 0.18
N ILE A 44 -4.40 3.11 0.57
CA ILE A 44 -3.18 2.47 1.10
C ILE A 44 -2.12 2.37 0.00
N GLY A 45 -2.50 1.93 -1.21
CA GLY A 45 -1.58 1.81 -2.32
C GLY A 45 -0.98 3.14 -2.76
N GLY A 46 -1.80 4.19 -2.84
CA GLY A 46 -1.35 5.55 -3.17
C GLY A 46 -0.38 6.11 -2.13
N PHE A 47 -0.67 5.88 -0.85
CA PHE A 47 0.24 6.26 0.25
C PHE A 47 1.61 5.59 0.14
N GLU A 48 1.64 4.27 -0.08
CA GLU A 48 2.88 3.51 -0.24
C GLU A 48 3.70 3.96 -1.46
N LEU A 49 3.03 4.20 -2.59
CA LEU A 49 3.66 4.67 -3.83
C LEU A 49 4.34 6.04 -3.65
N VAL A 50 3.71 6.96 -2.93
CA VAL A 50 4.29 8.27 -2.63
C VAL A 50 5.56 8.12 -1.79
N LEU A 51 5.52 7.32 -0.73
CA LEU A 51 6.69 7.10 0.12
C LEU A 51 7.83 6.41 -0.65
N TYR A 52 7.51 5.42 -1.48
CA TYR A 52 8.49 4.79 -2.36
C TYR A 52 9.10 5.79 -3.35
N GLY A 53 8.29 6.69 -3.92
CA GLY A 53 8.78 7.76 -4.78
C GLY A 53 9.73 8.72 -4.06
N GLN A 54 9.43 9.07 -2.81
CA GLN A 54 10.32 9.87 -1.95
C GLN A 54 11.64 9.15 -1.70
N ASP A 55 11.61 7.86 -1.38
CA ASP A 55 12.80 7.04 -1.15
C ASP A 55 13.70 7.01 -2.40
N LEU A 56 13.12 6.80 -3.58
CA LEU A 56 13.85 6.82 -4.85
C LEU A 56 14.49 8.19 -5.15
N TRP A 57 13.77 9.28 -4.87
CA TRP A 57 14.27 10.63 -5.10
C TRP A 57 15.44 10.97 -4.17
N LEU A 58 15.35 10.59 -2.90
CA LEU A 58 16.42 10.76 -1.91
C LEU A 58 17.65 9.92 -2.28
N MET A 59 17.46 8.68 -2.73
CA MET A 59 18.55 7.84 -3.25
C MET A 59 19.26 8.49 -4.43
N ARG A 60 18.50 9.02 -5.41
CA ARG A 60 19.08 9.73 -6.57
C ARG A 60 19.87 10.97 -6.16
N ARG A 61 19.38 11.75 -5.19
CA ARG A 61 20.10 12.93 -4.66
C ARG A 61 21.41 12.55 -3.97
N ARG A 62 21.46 11.40 -3.30
CA ARG A 62 22.67 10.90 -2.62
C ARG A 62 23.79 10.46 -3.57
N HIS A 63 23.45 10.10 -4.81
CA HIS A 63 24.40 9.62 -5.81
C HIS A 63 24.98 10.75 -6.70
N ASN A 64 24.38 11.95 -6.67
CA ASN A 64 24.81 13.12 -7.44
C ASN A 64 25.53 14.17 -6.56
N GLY A 65 26.02 13.77 -5.38
CA GLY A 65 26.82 14.59 -4.46
C GLY A 65 28.20 13.99 -4.25
#